data_AF-A0A954FF34-F1
#
_entry.id   AF-A0A954FF34-F1
#
_cell.length_a   1.000
_cell.length_b   1.000
_cell.length_c   1.000
_cell.angle_alpha   90.00
_cell.angle_beta   90.00
_cell.angle_gamma   90.00
#
_symmetry.space_group_name_H-M   'P 1'
#
loop_
_entity.id
_entity.type
_entity.pdbx_description
1 polymer ?
#
loop_
_entity_poly.entity_id
_entity_poly.type
_entity_poly.pdbx_seq_one_letter_code
_entity_poly.pdbx_strand_id
1 'polypeptide(L)'
;HWLGKLVNSERLQCRLWTVCYVVVLMLIFVAVLLPHPRFFQPWASVDSQNASTIVSIEMQAGRVLFFIWLAGTTMSLLVFMYRAFQVNQFLKTCQSVDLQQYEFAENLQVLNGDHVSNPKSRVKLLSSNRLKTPFCSQFHRPYIVVPEYLLEFETQKINFILRHELEHLKTGHPLQLFLQRVVETIFWFHPMVWWASQESSLTREFACDEAAIDSPQEIAQYLRTLLTIIEYGASQQDESPTPLAFGRGKSIIAHRARRLTEIARNHRISRPFEISGLKACCSLVFTAVLIGMIWLPVDVLASPRANWSPWPTWTAGALHDFGFSPNDFDVYSRHTELHELLIEREPLTVRNRPQQVPPRE
;
A
#
# COMPACT_ATOMS: atom_id res chain seq x y z
N HIS A 1 -12.60 -6.76 26.46
CA HIS A 1 -11.48 -7.52 27.04
C HIS A 1 -10.91 -8.61 26.11
N TRP A 2 -11.71 -9.26 25.24
CA TRP A 2 -11.24 -10.27 24.27
C TRP A 2 -10.59 -9.66 23.00
N LEU A 3 -11.19 -8.62 22.42
CA LEU A 3 -10.61 -7.85 21.31
C LEU A 3 -9.21 -7.29 21.66
N GLY A 4 -9.04 -6.78 22.89
CA GLY A 4 -7.75 -6.30 23.39
C GLY A 4 -6.73 -7.41 23.70
N LYS A 5 -7.11 -8.69 23.73
CA LYS A 5 -6.17 -9.83 23.77
C LYS A 5 -5.81 -10.31 22.36
N LEU A 6 -6.74 -10.26 21.41
CA LEU A 6 -6.51 -10.60 19.99
C LEU A 6 -5.58 -9.59 19.30
N VAL A 7 -5.84 -8.29 19.46
CA VAL A 7 -5.09 -7.17 18.83
C VAL A 7 -3.66 -7.02 19.37
N ASN A 8 -3.31 -7.84 20.34
CA ASN A 8 -2.16 -7.65 21.20
C ASN A 8 -0.95 -8.47 20.72
N SER A 9 -1.11 -9.39 19.75
CA SER A 9 0.06 -10.01 19.11
C SER A 9 0.52 -9.16 17.92
N GLU A 10 1.83 -8.92 17.83
CA GLU A 10 2.46 -8.15 16.75
C GLU A 10 2.16 -8.76 15.37
N ARG A 11 2.06 -10.09 15.31
CA ARG A 11 1.59 -10.84 14.13
C ARG A 11 0.18 -10.43 13.69
N LEU A 12 -0.74 -10.15 14.62
CA LEU A 12 -2.09 -9.70 14.29
C LEU A 12 -2.10 -8.25 13.82
N GLN A 13 -1.23 -7.40 14.38
CA GLN A 13 -1.08 -6.02 13.91
C GLN A 13 -0.49 -5.97 12.50
N CYS A 14 0.48 -6.83 12.19
CA CYS A 14 0.97 -6.99 10.81
C CYS A 14 -0.16 -7.39 9.86
N ARG A 15 -1.03 -8.33 10.27
CA ARG A 15 -2.23 -8.71 9.50
C ARG A 15 -3.27 -7.59 9.40
N LEU A 16 -3.41 -6.75 10.43
CA LEU A 16 -4.30 -5.58 10.39
C LEU A 16 -3.84 -4.60 9.33
N TRP A 17 -2.53 -4.33 9.26
CA TRP A 17 -1.94 -3.47 8.24
C TRP A 17 -2.14 -4.03 6.82
N THR A 18 -1.95 -5.33 6.60
CA THR A 18 -2.23 -5.94 5.29
C THR A 18 -3.70 -5.77 4.90
N VAL A 19 -4.62 -6.06 5.82
CA VAL A 19 -6.06 -5.85 5.59
C VAL A 19 -6.35 -4.38 5.29
N CYS A 20 -5.75 -3.43 6.02
CA CYS A 20 -5.92 -2.00 5.77
C CYS A 20 -5.48 -1.62 4.35
N TYR A 21 -4.31 -2.06 3.89
CA TYR A 21 -3.85 -1.78 2.53
C TYR A 21 -4.75 -2.41 1.46
N VAL A 22 -5.22 -3.65 1.67
CA VAL A 22 -6.18 -4.30 0.76
C VAL A 22 -7.49 -3.52 0.73
N VAL A 23 -8.02 -3.10 1.88
CA VAL A 23 -9.25 -2.31 1.97
C VAL A 23 -9.09 -0.97 1.25
N VAL A 24 -7.97 -0.27 1.42
CA VAL A 24 -7.71 0.99 0.69
C VAL A 24 -7.72 0.76 -0.83
N LEU A 25 -7.06 -0.29 -1.32
CA LEU A 25 -7.06 -0.62 -2.75
C LEU A 25 -8.45 -1.04 -3.26
N MET A 26 -9.20 -1.81 -2.47
CA MET A 26 -10.57 -2.19 -2.79
C MET A 26 -11.51 -0.98 -2.81
N LEU A 27 -11.33 -0.01 -1.91
CA LEU A 27 -12.12 1.22 -1.91
C LEU A 27 -11.86 2.05 -3.16
N ILE A 28 -10.62 2.11 -3.66
CA ILE A 28 -10.31 2.75 -4.94
C ILE A 28 -11.00 2.02 -6.08
N PHE A 29 -10.92 0.69 -6.10
CA PHE A 29 -11.57 -0.12 -7.12
C PHE A 29 -13.10 0.11 -7.12
N VAL A 30 -13.73 0.08 -5.95
CA VAL A 30 -15.15 0.38 -5.77
C VAL A 30 -15.49 1.80 -6.23
N ALA A 31 -14.69 2.80 -5.85
CA ALA A 31 -14.92 4.19 -6.24
C ALA A 31 -14.82 4.43 -7.75
N VAL A 32 -14.03 3.63 -8.46
CA VAL A 32 -13.85 3.73 -9.92
C VAL A 32 -14.93 2.96 -10.70
N LEU A 33 -15.51 1.91 -10.11
CA LEU A 33 -16.42 0.97 -10.79
C LEU A 33 -17.89 1.14 -10.43
N LEU A 34 -18.19 1.56 -9.21
CA LEU A 34 -19.56 1.57 -8.69
C LEU A 34 -20.05 2.99 -8.47
N PRO A 35 -21.35 3.25 -8.68
CA PRO A 35 -21.94 4.51 -8.30
C PRO A 35 -21.84 4.66 -6.79
N HIS A 36 -21.55 5.86 -6.33
CA HIS A 36 -21.44 6.18 -4.92
C HIS A 36 -22.49 7.23 -4.53
N PRO A 37 -23.01 7.18 -3.29
CA PRO A 37 -23.96 8.18 -2.81
C PRO A 37 -23.30 9.55 -2.76
N ARG A 38 -24.06 10.59 -3.14
CA ARG A 38 -23.64 11.99 -3.08
C ARG A 38 -24.21 12.63 -1.84
N PHE A 39 -23.36 12.95 -0.88
CA PHE A 39 -23.79 13.64 0.35
C PHE A 39 -23.85 15.15 0.20
N PHE A 40 -23.19 15.70 -0.81
CA PHE A 40 -23.09 17.14 -1.03
C PHE A 40 -23.23 17.46 -2.53
N GLN A 41 -24.09 18.42 -2.85
CA GLN A 41 -24.31 18.94 -4.21
C GLN A 41 -24.09 20.46 -4.21
N PRO A 42 -22.84 20.94 -4.25
CA PRO A 42 -22.56 22.37 -4.21
C PRO A 42 -23.12 23.14 -5.42
N TRP A 43 -23.35 22.43 -6.52
CA TRP A 43 -23.72 23.00 -7.81
C TRP A 43 -25.24 23.03 -8.08
N ALA A 44 -26.07 22.54 -7.14
CA ALA A 44 -27.52 22.45 -7.33
C ALA A 44 -28.21 23.81 -7.53
N SER A 45 -27.58 24.92 -7.11
CA SER A 45 -28.11 26.28 -7.20
C SER A 45 -27.45 27.14 -8.30
N VAL A 46 -26.64 26.55 -9.17
CA VAL A 46 -25.90 27.30 -10.20
C VAL A 46 -26.74 27.48 -11.48
N ASP A 47 -26.84 28.72 -11.95
CA ASP A 47 -27.49 29.05 -13.22
C ASP A 47 -26.75 28.45 -14.43
N SER A 48 -27.50 28.08 -15.46
CA SER A 48 -26.99 27.44 -16.69
C SER A 48 -25.86 28.24 -17.39
N GLN A 49 -25.90 29.57 -17.31
CA GLN A 49 -24.86 30.45 -17.86
C GLN A 49 -23.50 30.25 -17.16
N ASN A 50 -23.49 30.12 -15.83
CA ASN A 50 -22.28 29.91 -15.04
C ASN A 50 -21.87 28.44 -14.98
N ALA A 51 -22.80 27.51 -15.17
CA ALA A 51 -22.51 26.07 -15.18
C ALA A 51 -21.49 25.72 -16.27
N SER A 52 -21.65 26.25 -17.49
CA SER A 52 -20.75 25.94 -18.62
C SER A 52 -19.27 26.34 -18.39
N THR A 53 -19.04 27.49 -17.74
CA THR A 53 -17.69 27.95 -17.42
C THR A 53 -17.07 27.13 -16.30
N ILE A 54 -17.84 26.81 -15.25
CA ILE A 54 -17.39 25.97 -14.14
C ILE A 54 -17.05 24.55 -14.63
N VAL A 55 -17.91 23.94 -15.46
CA VAL A 55 -17.65 22.64 -16.11
C VAL A 55 -16.31 22.65 -16.85
N SER A 56 -16.05 23.72 -17.62
CA SER A 56 -14.81 23.81 -18.40
C SER A 56 -13.57 23.91 -17.52
N ILE A 57 -13.64 24.67 -16.42
CA ILE A 57 -12.55 24.83 -15.45
C ILE A 57 -12.32 23.51 -14.70
N GLU A 58 -13.39 22.86 -14.24
CA GLU A 58 -13.35 21.57 -13.55
C GLU A 58 -12.72 20.49 -14.43
N MET A 59 -13.14 20.37 -15.70
CA MET A 59 -12.54 19.43 -16.64
C MET A 59 -11.06 19.72 -16.92
N GLN A 60 -10.67 20.99 -17.07
CA GLN A 60 -9.28 21.37 -17.27
C GLN A 60 -8.43 21.07 -16.03
N ALA A 61 -8.89 21.45 -14.85
CA ALA A 61 -8.21 21.19 -13.58
C ALA A 61 -8.08 19.68 -13.32
N GLY A 62 -9.15 18.92 -13.51
CA GLY A 62 -9.14 17.46 -13.39
C GLY A 62 -8.16 16.80 -14.36
N ARG A 63 -8.08 17.29 -15.61
CA ARG A 63 -7.10 16.80 -16.60
C ARG A 63 -5.66 17.11 -16.18
N VAL A 64 -5.37 18.33 -15.71
CA VAL A 64 -4.04 18.71 -15.22
C VAL A 64 -3.64 17.86 -14.01
N LEU A 65 -4.53 17.72 -13.02
CA LEU A 65 -4.31 16.89 -11.83
C LEU A 65 -4.07 15.42 -12.20
N PHE A 66 -4.83 14.88 -13.16
CA PHE A 66 -4.64 13.53 -13.66
C PHE A 66 -3.25 13.34 -14.28
N PHE A 67 -2.77 14.28 -15.11
CA PHE A 67 -1.44 14.19 -15.70
C PHE A 67 -0.32 14.35 -14.67
N ILE A 68 -0.49 15.23 -13.67
CA ILE A 68 0.45 15.35 -12.54
C ILE A 68 0.51 14.03 -11.77
N TRP A 69 -0.64 13.47 -11.43
CA TRP A 69 -0.73 12.19 -10.74
C TRP A 69 -0.09 11.06 -11.57
N LEU A 70 -0.40 10.98 -12.87
CA LEU A 70 0.16 9.99 -13.79
C LEU A 70 1.68 10.10 -13.90
N ALA A 71 2.22 11.32 -14.02
CA ALA A 71 3.66 11.55 -14.05
C ALA A 71 4.35 11.09 -12.74
N GLY A 72 3.75 11.40 -11.58
CA GLY A 72 4.29 10.96 -10.30
C GLY A 72 4.21 9.44 -10.08
N THR A 73 3.10 8.82 -10.48
CA THR A 73 2.89 7.36 -10.40
C THR A 73 3.84 6.62 -11.34
N THR A 74 4.02 7.09 -12.57
CA THR A 74 4.96 6.50 -13.52
C THR A 74 6.40 6.63 -13.05
N MET A 75 6.81 7.79 -12.55
CA MET A 75 8.13 7.99 -11.94
C MET A 75 8.34 7.03 -10.76
N SER A 76 7.38 6.95 -9.84
CA SER A 76 7.46 6.07 -8.66
C SER A 76 7.53 4.59 -9.04
N LEU A 77 6.76 4.17 -10.05
CA LEU A 77 6.79 2.82 -10.60
C LEU A 77 8.13 2.49 -11.25
N LEU A 78 8.70 3.42 -12.03
CA LEU A 78 10.04 3.25 -12.62
C LEU A 78 11.12 3.10 -11.55
N VAL A 79 11.06 3.91 -10.48
CA VAL A 79 11.98 3.78 -9.33
C VAL A 79 11.81 2.42 -8.65
N PHE A 80 10.57 1.97 -8.44
CA PHE A 80 10.28 0.65 -7.87
C PHE A 80 10.83 -0.48 -8.75
N MET A 81 10.57 -0.45 -10.06
CA MET A 81 11.07 -1.45 -11.00
C MET A 81 12.60 -1.46 -11.08
N TYR A 82 13.22 -0.29 -11.09
CA TYR A 82 14.68 -0.16 -11.09
C TYR A 82 15.30 -0.76 -9.82
N ARG A 83 14.73 -0.47 -8.65
CA ARG A 83 15.19 -1.08 -7.38
C ARG A 83 14.97 -2.59 -7.34
N ALA A 84 13.83 -3.06 -7.82
CA ALA A 84 13.55 -4.50 -7.92
C ALA A 84 14.54 -5.20 -8.88
N PHE A 85 14.87 -4.56 -10.01
CA PHE A 85 15.88 -5.04 -10.95
C PHE A 85 17.26 -5.10 -10.31
N GLN A 86 17.69 -4.04 -9.60
CA GLN A 86 18.96 -4.02 -8.87
C GLN A 86 19.05 -5.15 -7.85
N VAL A 87 18.00 -5.37 -7.05
CA VAL A 87 17.95 -6.48 -6.08
C VAL A 87 18.04 -7.83 -6.79
N ASN A 88 17.30 -8.02 -7.88
CA ASN A 88 17.36 -9.26 -8.65
C ASN A 88 18.73 -9.50 -9.28
N GLN A 89 19.39 -8.45 -9.77
CA GLN A 89 20.74 -8.55 -10.30
C GLN A 89 21.74 -8.87 -9.19
N PHE A 90 21.60 -8.24 -8.03
CA PHE A 90 22.40 -8.49 -6.83
C PHE A 90 22.26 -9.95 -6.36
N LEU A 91 21.04 -10.48 -6.29
CA LEU A 91 20.78 -11.87 -5.89
C LEU A 91 21.47 -12.90 -6.80
N LYS A 92 21.70 -12.57 -8.08
CA LYS A 92 22.46 -13.44 -9.00
C LYS A 92 23.96 -13.46 -8.72
N THR A 93 24.49 -12.46 -8.02
CA THR A 93 25.90 -12.36 -7.67
C THR A 93 26.26 -13.02 -6.34
N CYS A 94 25.25 -13.44 -5.56
CA CYS A 94 25.47 -14.06 -4.26
C CYS A 94 25.89 -15.54 -4.38
N GLN A 95 26.69 -16.00 -3.43
CA GLN A 95 27.12 -17.39 -3.33
C GLN A 95 26.16 -18.19 -2.44
N SER A 96 25.99 -19.48 -2.69
CA SER A 96 25.18 -20.35 -1.83
C SER A 96 25.99 -20.86 -0.65
N VAL A 97 25.43 -20.77 0.55
CA VAL A 97 26.05 -21.27 1.78
C VAL A 97 25.40 -22.60 2.17
N ASP A 98 26.21 -23.57 2.60
CA ASP A 98 25.68 -24.83 3.13
C ASP A 98 25.08 -24.62 4.53
N LEU A 99 23.88 -25.17 4.71
CA LEU A 99 23.02 -24.91 5.85
C LEU A 99 23.32 -25.82 7.04
N GLN A 100 23.99 -26.96 6.83
CA GLN A 100 24.10 -28.03 7.83
C GLN A 100 24.85 -27.65 9.11
N GLN A 101 25.61 -26.55 9.11
CA GLN A 101 26.42 -26.13 10.25
C GLN A 101 25.65 -25.37 11.35
N TYR A 102 24.42 -24.91 11.06
CA TYR A 102 23.66 -24.03 11.97
C TYR A 102 22.41 -24.71 12.52
N GLU A 103 22.07 -24.46 13.79
CA GLU A 103 20.81 -24.92 14.44
C GLU A 103 19.56 -24.46 13.66
N PHE A 104 19.70 -23.36 12.93
CA PHE A 104 18.79 -22.87 11.91
C PHE A 104 18.37 -23.92 10.84
N ALA A 105 19.21 -24.90 10.53
CA ALA A 105 18.91 -25.95 9.55
C ALA A 105 17.67 -26.79 9.91
N GLU A 106 17.45 -27.05 11.20
CA GLU A 106 16.32 -27.84 11.67
C GLU A 106 15.00 -27.05 11.50
N ASN A 107 15.00 -25.77 11.86
CA ASN A 107 13.86 -24.86 11.64
C ASN A 107 13.54 -24.65 10.15
N LEU A 108 14.56 -24.66 9.29
CA LEU A 108 14.40 -24.67 7.85
C LEU A 108 13.82 -25.98 7.33
N GLN A 109 14.22 -27.12 7.87
CA GLN A 109 13.66 -28.41 7.50
C GLN A 109 12.17 -28.49 7.82
N VAL A 110 11.71 -27.90 8.93
CA VAL A 110 10.28 -27.80 9.24
C VAL A 110 9.54 -26.97 8.18
N LEU A 111 10.05 -25.78 7.82
CA LEU A 111 9.45 -24.95 6.78
C LEU A 111 9.49 -25.59 5.38
N ASN A 112 10.56 -26.30 5.08
CA ASN A 112 10.72 -27.00 3.81
C ASN A 112 9.92 -28.32 3.80
N GLY A 113 9.60 -28.88 4.97
CA GLY A 113 8.85 -30.12 5.22
C GLY A 113 7.38 -30.01 4.80
N ASP A 114 6.75 -28.86 5.07
CA ASP A 114 5.40 -28.56 4.56
C ASP A 114 5.40 -28.29 3.03
N HIS A 115 6.58 -28.04 2.45
CA HIS A 115 6.79 -27.66 1.05
C HIS A 115 7.50 -28.74 0.20
N VAL A 116 7.53 -30.00 0.67
CA VAL A 116 8.26 -31.12 0.06
C VAL A 116 7.91 -31.35 -1.41
N SER A 117 6.70 -31.00 -1.84
CA SER A 117 6.21 -31.21 -3.21
C SER A 117 6.65 -30.13 -4.23
N ASN A 118 7.17 -28.97 -3.80
CA ASN A 118 7.58 -27.91 -4.72
C ASN A 118 9.03 -27.44 -4.46
N PRO A 119 9.99 -27.74 -5.35
CA PRO A 119 11.38 -27.32 -5.18
C PRO A 119 11.57 -25.79 -5.23
N LYS A 120 10.58 -25.02 -5.70
CA LYS A 120 10.63 -23.55 -5.74
C LYS A 120 10.33 -22.90 -4.38
N SER A 121 9.70 -23.60 -3.44
CA SER A 121 9.37 -23.09 -2.10
C SER A 121 10.45 -23.35 -1.06
N ARG A 122 11.54 -24.05 -1.41
CA ARG A 122 12.66 -24.27 -0.49
C ARG A 122 13.44 -22.98 -0.24
N VAL A 123 13.59 -22.61 1.02
CA VAL A 123 14.37 -21.44 1.43
C VAL A 123 15.86 -21.69 1.16
N LYS A 124 16.52 -20.74 0.48
CA LYS A 124 17.96 -20.80 0.20
C LYS A 124 18.71 -19.73 0.99
N LEU A 125 19.82 -20.12 1.61
CA LEU A 125 20.76 -19.20 2.24
C LEU A 125 21.84 -18.80 1.23
N LEU A 126 22.02 -17.49 1.09
CA LEU A 126 23.01 -16.89 0.22
C LEU A 126 23.94 -15.99 1.03
N SER A 127 25.22 -15.93 0.65
CA SER A 127 26.19 -14.98 1.20
C SER A 127 26.68 -13.99 0.15
N SER A 128 27.05 -12.80 0.62
CA SER A 128 27.71 -11.79 -0.20
C SER A 128 28.58 -10.85 0.63
N ASN A 129 29.79 -10.59 0.15
CA ASN A 129 30.68 -9.56 0.68
C ASN A 129 30.23 -8.11 0.43
N ARG A 130 29.34 -7.87 -0.53
CA ARG A 130 28.82 -6.53 -0.86
C ARG A 130 27.64 -6.12 0.03
N LEU A 131 27.11 -7.06 0.80
CA LEU A 131 25.96 -6.84 1.66
C LEU A 131 26.40 -6.34 3.04
N LYS A 132 25.73 -5.29 3.54
CA LYS A 132 26.02 -4.72 4.86
C LYS A 132 25.09 -5.23 5.94
N THR A 133 23.86 -5.55 5.59
CA THR A 133 22.84 -6.01 6.54
C THR A 133 22.14 -7.24 5.97
N PRO A 134 21.83 -8.25 6.80
CA PRO A 134 21.04 -9.39 6.37
C PRO A 134 19.68 -8.91 5.86
N PHE A 135 19.13 -9.63 4.86
CA PHE A 135 17.76 -9.42 4.43
C PHE A 135 17.18 -10.69 3.82
N CYS A 136 15.87 -10.77 3.81
CA CYS A 136 15.11 -11.82 3.16
C CYS A 136 14.28 -11.29 1.97
N SER A 137 14.03 -12.16 0.99
CA SER A 137 13.18 -11.87 -0.17
C SER A 137 12.42 -13.12 -0.60
N GLN A 138 11.15 -12.98 -0.97
CA GLN A 138 10.27 -14.13 -1.30
C GLN A 138 9.52 -13.99 -2.63
N PHE A 139 9.85 -13.02 -3.47
CA PHE A 139 9.02 -12.69 -4.64
C PHE A 139 8.85 -13.85 -5.65
N HIS A 140 9.92 -14.58 -5.96
CA HIS A 140 9.86 -15.77 -6.84
C HIS A 140 10.28 -17.06 -6.14
N ARG A 141 11.23 -16.95 -5.21
CA ARG A 141 11.68 -18.02 -4.31
C ARG A 141 12.10 -17.36 -2.99
N PRO A 142 11.93 -18.03 -1.85
CA PRO A 142 12.42 -17.54 -0.58
C PRO A 142 13.95 -17.62 -0.51
N TYR A 143 14.59 -16.47 -0.34
CA TYR A 143 16.02 -16.33 -0.10
C TYR A 143 16.24 -15.61 1.22
N ILE A 144 17.23 -16.05 1.97
CA ILE A 144 17.84 -15.28 3.05
C ILE A 144 19.26 -14.96 2.59
N VAL A 145 19.61 -13.68 2.54
CA VAL A 145 20.95 -13.24 2.16
C VAL A 145 21.63 -12.68 3.40
N VAL A 146 22.80 -13.21 3.72
CA VAL A 146 23.58 -12.85 4.90
C VAL A 146 24.95 -12.30 4.45
N PRO A 147 25.40 -11.17 4.99
CA PRO A 147 26.77 -10.72 4.82
C PRO A 147 27.82 -11.77 5.20
N GLU A 148 28.92 -11.88 4.45
CA GLU A 148 29.99 -12.85 4.74
C GLU A 148 30.61 -12.64 6.14
N TYR A 149 30.79 -11.39 6.58
CA TYR A 149 31.35 -11.09 7.90
C TYR A 149 30.48 -11.64 9.05
N LEU A 150 29.18 -11.83 8.84
CA LEU A 150 28.32 -12.43 9.85
C LEU A 150 28.56 -13.93 9.98
N LEU A 151 29.05 -14.61 8.94
CA LEU A 151 29.39 -16.04 9.02
C LEU A 151 30.59 -16.29 9.95
N GLU A 152 31.42 -15.28 10.19
CA GLU A 152 32.55 -15.32 11.13
C GLU A 152 32.12 -15.10 12.58
N PHE A 153 30.87 -14.69 12.83
CA PHE A 153 30.38 -14.49 14.19
C PHE A 153 30.17 -15.82 14.90
N GLU A 154 30.15 -15.74 16.24
CA GLU A 154 29.77 -16.87 17.09
C GLU A 154 28.41 -17.45 16.66
N THR A 155 28.30 -18.79 16.64
CA THR A 155 27.12 -19.52 16.17
C THR A 155 25.82 -19.00 16.77
N GLN A 156 25.84 -18.64 18.05
CA GLN A 156 24.66 -18.12 18.75
C GLN A 156 24.19 -16.76 18.18
N LYS A 157 25.13 -15.85 17.84
CA LYS A 157 24.81 -14.55 17.24
C LYS A 157 24.18 -14.72 15.85
N ILE A 158 24.72 -15.63 15.05
CA ILE A 158 24.18 -15.95 13.72
C ILE A 158 22.77 -16.54 13.84
N ASN A 159 22.56 -17.46 14.78
CA ASN A 159 21.25 -18.08 14.99
C ASN A 159 20.17 -17.04 15.30
N PHE A 160 20.44 -16.02 16.12
CA PHE A 160 19.50 -14.93 16.37
C PHE A 160 19.08 -14.20 15.09
N ILE A 161 20.05 -13.87 14.24
CA ILE A 161 19.81 -13.17 12.98
C ILE A 161 19.00 -14.04 12.03
N LEU A 162 19.38 -15.30 11.90
CA LEU A 162 18.71 -16.24 11.02
C LEU A 162 17.27 -16.51 11.49
N ARG A 163 17.01 -16.62 12.80
CA ARG A 163 15.65 -16.74 13.37
C ARG A 163 14.81 -15.51 13.03
N HIS A 164 15.37 -14.31 13.16
CA HIS A 164 14.71 -13.05 12.79
C HIS A 164 14.32 -13.00 11.30
N GLU A 165 15.28 -13.27 10.40
CA GLU A 165 15.03 -13.29 8.95
C GLU A 165 14.06 -14.41 8.53
N LEU A 166 14.09 -15.54 9.22
CA LEU A 166 13.16 -16.63 8.98
C LEU A 166 11.73 -16.24 9.31
N GLU A 167 11.53 -15.49 10.40
CA GLU A 167 10.20 -15.04 10.78
C GLU A 167 9.58 -14.13 9.70
N HIS A 168 10.38 -13.31 9.04
CA HIS A 168 9.91 -12.53 7.90
C HIS A 168 9.33 -13.40 6.78
N LEU A 169 10.00 -14.52 6.47
CA LEU A 169 9.51 -15.48 5.47
C LEU A 169 8.29 -16.27 5.96
N LYS A 170 8.29 -16.73 7.22
CA LYS A 170 7.17 -17.46 7.84
C LYS A 170 5.87 -16.66 7.81
N THR A 171 5.96 -15.38 8.12
CA THR A 171 4.78 -14.50 8.20
C THR A 171 4.40 -13.91 6.84
N GLY A 172 5.20 -14.11 5.79
CA GLY A 172 4.94 -13.56 4.46
C GLY A 172 5.13 -12.05 4.38
N HIS A 173 6.00 -11.50 5.22
CA HIS A 173 6.31 -10.07 5.25
C HIS A 173 6.77 -9.47 3.90
N PRO A 174 7.49 -10.19 3.02
CA PRO A 174 7.82 -9.66 1.70
C PRO A 174 6.59 -9.33 0.83
N LEU A 175 5.51 -10.11 0.94
CA LEU A 175 4.26 -9.82 0.23
C LEU A 175 3.56 -8.59 0.81
N GLN A 176 3.56 -8.44 2.14
CA GLN A 176 3.06 -7.24 2.80
C GLN A 176 3.84 -6.00 2.36
N LEU A 177 5.16 -6.10 2.28
CA LEU A 177 6.00 -5.01 1.78
C LEU A 177 5.65 -4.67 0.33
N PHE A 178 5.42 -5.67 -0.53
CA PHE A 178 4.99 -5.42 -1.91
C PHE A 178 3.68 -4.63 -1.96
N LEU A 179 2.66 -5.05 -1.19
CA LEU A 179 1.37 -4.35 -1.14
C LEU A 179 1.52 -2.91 -0.64
N GLN A 180 2.32 -2.71 0.42
CA GLN A 180 2.67 -1.39 0.94
C GLN A 180 3.33 -0.51 -0.14
N ARG A 181 4.27 -1.05 -0.94
CA ARG A 181 4.90 -0.30 -2.06
C ARG A 181 3.93 0.06 -3.18
N VAL A 182 2.95 -0.81 -3.48
CA VAL A 182 1.90 -0.49 -4.45
C VAL A 182 1.07 0.70 -3.97
N VAL A 183 0.65 0.71 -2.70
CA VAL A 183 -0.10 1.83 -2.11
C VAL A 183 0.75 3.11 -2.08
N GLU A 184 2.02 3.04 -1.69
CA GLU A 184 2.95 4.18 -1.76
C GLU A 184 3.11 4.72 -3.18
N THR A 185 3.09 3.86 -4.20
CA THR A 185 3.24 4.27 -5.61
C THR A 185 2.02 5.04 -6.10
N ILE A 186 0.81 4.59 -5.73
CA ILE A 186 -0.46 5.24 -6.09
C ILE A 186 -0.65 6.56 -5.33
N PHE A 187 -0.26 6.58 -4.05
CA PHE A 187 -0.41 7.71 -3.13
C PHE A 187 0.92 8.36 -2.77
N TRP A 188 1.82 8.49 -3.74
CA TRP A 188 3.18 8.99 -3.54
C TRP A 188 3.22 10.39 -2.89
N PHE A 189 2.17 11.19 -3.05
CA PHE A 189 2.02 12.53 -2.48
C PHE A 189 1.40 12.54 -1.08
N HIS A 190 0.83 11.43 -0.58
CA HIS A 190 -0.02 11.44 0.61
C HIS A 190 0.80 11.20 1.91
N PRO A 191 0.95 12.20 2.80
CA PRO A 191 1.80 12.10 3.99
C PRO A 191 1.36 11.00 4.96
N MET A 192 0.06 10.74 5.10
CA MET A 192 -0.42 9.68 6.01
C MET A 192 -0.08 8.28 5.50
N VAL A 193 0.07 8.08 4.19
CA VAL A 193 0.50 6.80 3.63
C VAL A 193 1.97 6.57 3.97
N TRP A 194 2.81 7.60 3.88
CA TRP A 194 4.21 7.54 4.33
C TRP A 194 4.36 7.29 5.83
N TRP A 195 3.48 7.87 6.64
CA TRP A 195 3.47 7.63 8.08
C TRP A 195 3.01 6.20 8.41
N ALA A 196 1.91 5.74 7.83
CA ALA A 196 1.42 4.36 7.97
C ALA A 196 2.44 3.31 7.49
N SER A 197 3.16 3.61 6.41
CA SER A 197 4.26 2.78 5.92
C SER A 197 5.39 2.64 6.95
N GLN A 198 5.76 3.73 7.61
CA GLN A 198 6.78 3.70 8.67
C GLN A 198 6.31 2.90 9.87
N GLU A 199 5.08 3.13 10.32
CA GLU A 199 4.48 2.42 11.45
C GLU A 199 4.36 0.92 11.17
N SER A 200 3.81 0.55 10.00
CA SER A 200 3.73 -0.85 9.56
C SER A 200 5.10 -1.52 9.44
N SER A 201 6.13 -0.77 9.07
CA SER A 201 7.49 -1.30 9.00
C SER A 201 8.05 -1.54 10.40
N LEU A 202 7.82 -0.63 11.35
CA LEU A 202 8.26 -0.77 12.74
C LEU A 202 7.55 -1.94 13.44
N THR A 203 6.23 -2.07 13.29
CA THR A 203 5.45 -3.20 13.82
C THR A 203 5.99 -4.54 13.32
N ARG A 204 6.40 -4.59 12.04
CA ARG A 204 6.99 -5.79 11.46
C ARG A 204 8.31 -6.17 12.13
N GLU A 205 9.20 -5.19 12.33
CA GLU A 205 10.47 -5.42 13.01
C GLU A 205 10.25 -5.91 14.45
N PHE A 206 9.27 -5.35 15.17
CA PHE A 206 8.92 -5.82 16.52
C PHE A 206 8.41 -7.26 16.54
N ALA A 207 7.58 -7.65 15.57
CA ALA A 207 7.12 -9.02 15.44
C ALA A 207 8.28 -10.01 15.22
N CYS A 208 9.23 -9.62 14.38
CA CYS A 208 10.41 -10.44 14.09
C CYS A 208 11.42 -10.45 15.25
N ASP A 209 11.58 -9.34 15.98
CA ASP A 209 12.41 -9.25 17.19
C ASP A 209 11.87 -10.18 18.29
N GLU A 210 10.55 -10.17 18.52
CA GLU A 210 9.89 -11.04 19.52
C GLU A 210 10.04 -12.52 19.15
N ALA A 211 9.91 -12.87 17.87
CA ALA A 211 10.04 -14.25 17.41
C ALA A 211 11.49 -14.76 17.34
N ALA A 212 12.48 -13.86 17.34
CA ALA A 212 13.89 -14.23 17.32
C ALA A 212 14.42 -14.63 18.71
N ILE A 213 13.69 -14.29 19.77
CA ILE A 213 14.09 -14.48 21.17
C ILE A 213 13.22 -15.59 21.77
N ASP A 214 13.84 -16.70 22.19
CA ASP A 214 13.08 -17.83 22.78
C ASP A 214 12.87 -17.65 24.28
N SER A 215 13.82 -16.98 24.94
CA SER A 215 13.81 -16.78 26.39
C SER A 215 14.16 -15.34 26.79
N PRO A 216 13.59 -14.79 27.89
CA PRO A 216 13.92 -13.44 28.35
C PRO A 216 15.42 -13.22 28.63
N GLN A 217 16.16 -14.28 28.94
CA GLN A 217 17.60 -14.26 29.19
C GLN A 217 18.40 -13.94 27.93
N GLU A 218 17.87 -14.26 26.74
CA GLU A 218 18.52 -14.02 25.45
C GLU A 218 18.41 -12.56 25.01
N ILE A 219 17.48 -11.77 25.55
CA ILE A 219 17.22 -10.39 25.09
C ILE A 219 18.49 -9.54 25.09
N ALA A 220 19.32 -9.64 26.14
CA ALA A 220 20.55 -8.87 26.23
C ALA A 220 21.58 -9.29 25.18
N GLN A 221 21.68 -10.58 24.87
CA GLN A 221 22.58 -11.12 23.85
C GLN A 221 22.10 -10.76 22.44
N TYR A 222 20.78 -10.85 22.21
CA TYR A 222 20.14 -10.42 20.97
C TYR A 222 20.38 -8.93 20.70
N LEU A 223 20.13 -8.06 21.69
CA LEU A 223 20.31 -6.62 21.54
C LEU A 223 21.77 -6.25 21.24
N ARG A 224 22.74 -6.91 21.90
CA ARG A 224 24.17 -6.73 21.58
C ARG A 224 24.50 -7.16 20.15
N THR A 225 23.92 -8.27 19.71
CA THR A 225 24.09 -8.76 18.32
C THR A 225 23.54 -7.74 17.32
N LEU A 226 22.33 -7.22 17.55
CA LEU A 226 21.71 -6.19 16.72
C LEU A 226 22.59 -4.93 16.64
N LEU A 227 23.08 -4.43 17.78
CA LEU A 227 23.96 -3.27 17.83
C LEU A 227 25.28 -3.52 17.09
N THR A 228 25.87 -4.71 17.23
CA THR A 228 27.11 -5.08 16.52
C THR A 228 26.93 -5.02 15.00
N ILE A 229 25.79 -5.50 14.48
CA ILE A 229 25.47 -5.44 13.03
C ILE A 229 25.38 -3.99 12.57
N ILE A 230 24.72 -3.15 13.37
CA ILE A 230 24.52 -1.73 13.05
C ILE A 230 25.84 -0.98 13.05
N GLU A 231 26.68 -1.20 14.07
CA GLU A 231 28.01 -0.60 14.17
C GLU A 231 28.90 -1.00 12.99
N TYR A 232 28.88 -2.28 12.61
CA TYR A 232 29.61 -2.76 11.44
C TYR A 232 29.07 -2.17 10.13
N GLY A 233 27.75 -2.03 10.00
CA GLY A 233 27.13 -1.38 8.84
C GLY A 233 27.45 0.12 8.75
N ALA A 234 27.63 0.79 9.89
CA ALA A 234 27.96 2.22 9.98
C ALA A 234 29.46 2.48 9.72
N SER A 235 30.36 1.62 10.19
CA SER A 235 31.81 1.77 9.97
C SER A 235 32.23 1.58 8.52
N GLN A 236 31.43 0.84 7.74
CA GLN A 236 31.62 0.60 6.30
C GLN A 236 30.95 1.68 5.42
N GLN A 237 30.61 2.86 5.94
CA GLN A 237 30.03 3.95 5.11
C GLN A 237 31.10 4.61 4.22
N ASP A 238 31.10 4.27 2.94
CA ASP A 238 31.46 5.23 1.89
C ASP A 238 30.41 6.36 1.88
N GLU A 239 30.90 7.60 1.89
CA GLU A 239 30.16 8.86 1.90
C GLU A 239 29.29 9.08 0.63
N SER A 240 28.26 8.27 0.44
CA SER A 240 27.18 8.60 -0.50
C SER A 240 25.93 9.01 0.29
N PRO A 241 25.73 10.32 0.53
CA PRO A 241 24.51 10.78 1.16
C PRO A 241 23.35 10.48 0.20
N THR A 242 22.45 9.59 0.60
CA THR A 242 21.15 9.47 -0.07
C THR A 242 20.31 10.69 0.35
N PRO A 243 20.11 11.70 -0.50
CA PRO A 243 19.61 13.01 -0.06
C PRO A 243 18.14 12.99 0.40
N LEU A 244 17.44 11.87 0.22
CA LEU A 244 16.03 11.69 0.60
C LEU A 244 15.81 10.81 1.84
N ALA A 245 16.88 10.30 2.46
CA ALA A 245 16.77 9.52 3.70
C ALA A 245 16.82 10.46 4.92
N PHE A 246 15.76 11.27 5.09
CA PHE A 246 15.61 12.17 6.24
C PHE A 246 15.54 11.37 7.55
N GLY A 247 16.66 11.10 8.23
CA GLY A 247 16.73 10.60 9.62
C GLY A 247 16.06 9.26 9.97
N ARG A 248 15.37 8.59 9.03
CA ARG A 248 14.43 7.47 9.28
C ARG A 248 15.05 6.21 9.88
N GLY A 249 16.33 5.91 9.63
CA GLY A 249 16.97 4.69 10.12
C GLY A 249 17.35 4.72 11.61
N LYS A 250 17.76 5.90 12.11
CA LYS A 250 18.21 6.05 13.50
C LYS A 250 17.05 5.97 14.50
N SER A 251 15.85 6.42 14.12
CA SER A 251 14.67 6.32 14.96
C SER A 251 14.21 4.86 15.11
N ILE A 252 14.16 4.08 14.03
CA ILE A 252 13.68 2.68 14.05
C ILE A 252 14.51 1.82 15.02
N ILE A 253 15.84 1.93 14.95
CA ILE A 253 16.75 1.21 15.85
C ILE A 253 16.51 1.60 17.31
N ALA A 254 16.38 2.90 17.58
CA ALA A 254 16.11 3.38 18.93
C ALA A 254 14.77 2.84 19.47
N HIS A 255 13.74 2.73 18.63
CA HIS A 255 12.46 2.13 18.98
C HIS A 255 12.60 0.63 19.28
N ARG A 256 13.31 -0.13 18.44
CA ARG A 256 13.61 -1.57 18.67
C ARG A 256 14.37 -1.79 19.98
N ALA A 257 15.45 -1.04 20.20
CA ALA A 257 16.25 -1.13 21.42
C ALA A 257 15.42 -0.79 22.67
N ARG A 258 14.69 0.33 22.65
CA ARG A 258 13.78 0.71 23.76
C ARG A 258 12.79 -0.41 24.06
N ARG A 259 12.17 -0.97 23.02
CA ARG A 259 11.17 -2.03 23.17
C ARG A 259 11.76 -3.29 23.80
N LEU A 260 12.90 -3.75 23.31
CA LEU A 260 13.61 -4.91 23.85
C LEU A 260 14.03 -4.69 25.31
N THR A 261 14.55 -3.51 25.65
CA THR A 261 14.91 -3.19 27.05
C THR A 261 13.70 -3.15 27.97
N GLU A 262 12.53 -2.73 27.49
CA GLU A 262 11.30 -2.73 28.26
C GLU A 262 10.81 -4.16 28.55
N ILE A 263 10.89 -5.04 27.54
CA ILE A 263 10.54 -6.47 27.69
C ILE A 263 11.48 -7.13 28.72
N ALA A 264 12.80 -6.87 28.62
CA ALA A 264 13.78 -7.39 29.55
C ALA A 264 13.54 -6.90 30.99
N ARG A 265 13.22 -5.61 31.18
CA ARG A 265 12.98 -5.04 32.51
C ARG A 265 11.73 -5.61 33.16
N ASN A 266 10.63 -5.68 32.43
CA ASN A 266 9.33 -5.95 33.04
C ASN A 266 9.02 -7.46 33.17
N HIS A 267 9.83 -8.36 32.56
CA HIS A 267 9.58 -9.81 32.44
C HIS A 267 8.15 -10.14 31.98
N ARG A 268 7.51 -9.15 31.40
CA ARG A 268 6.18 -9.14 30.84
C ARG A 268 6.39 -8.48 29.51
N ILE A 269 5.81 -9.08 28.49
CA ILE A 269 5.50 -8.40 27.25
C ILE A 269 4.37 -7.42 27.62
N SER A 270 4.71 -6.37 28.36
CA SER A 270 3.83 -5.25 28.65
C SER A 270 3.68 -4.55 27.32
N ARG A 271 2.50 -4.67 26.73
CA ARG A 271 2.17 -4.14 25.40
C ARG A 271 1.59 -2.75 25.62
N PRO A 272 2.37 -1.66 25.49
CA PRO A 272 1.73 -0.40 25.21
C PRO A 272 1.09 -0.62 23.85
N PHE A 273 -0.23 -0.80 23.87
CA PHE A 273 -1.05 -0.62 22.70
C PHE A 273 -0.77 0.81 22.25
N GLU A 274 0.12 0.99 21.26
CA GLU A 274 0.16 2.25 20.54
C GLU A 274 -1.13 2.27 19.73
N ILE A 275 -2.16 2.88 20.33
CA ILE A 275 -3.45 3.20 19.70
C ILE A 275 -3.22 3.90 18.35
N SER A 276 -2.01 4.45 18.13
CA SER A 276 -1.42 4.91 16.87
C SER A 276 -1.75 4.02 15.67
N GLY A 277 -1.45 2.71 15.68
CA GLY A 277 -1.59 1.86 14.49
C GLY A 277 -3.04 1.60 14.07
N LEU A 278 -3.93 1.33 15.04
CA LEU A 278 -5.37 1.18 14.77
C LEU A 278 -6.00 2.52 14.39
N LYS A 279 -5.65 3.62 15.07
CA LYS A 279 -6.09 4.98 14.70
C LYS A 279 -5.60 5.33 13.30
N ALA A 280 -4.39 4.95 12.93
CA ALA A 280 -3.82 5.17 11.60
C ALA A 280 -4.61 4.41 10.54
N CYS A 281 -4.91 3.12 10.77
CA CYS A 281 -5.73 2.32 9.87
C CYS A 281 -7.14 2.89 9.73
N CYS A 282 -7.82 3.16 10.85
CA CYS A 282 -9.16 3.77 10.84
C CYS A 282 -9.15 5.14 10.18
N SER A 283 -8.13 5.96 10.43
CA SER A 283 -8.00 7.28 9.81
C SER A 283 -7.73 7.18 8.32
N LEU A 284 -6.87 6.27 7.85
CA LEU A 284 -6.62 6.06 6.42
C LEU A 284 -7.88 5.58 5.69
N VAL A 285 -8.60 4.61 6.27
CA VAL A 285 -9.86 4.12 5.70
C VAL A 285 -10.92 5.21 5.71
N PHE A 286 -11.05 5.96 6.81
CA PHE A 286 -11.97 7.09 6.90
C PHE A 286 -11.64 8.17 5.88
N THR A 287 -10.36 8.54 5.74
CA THR A 287 -9.91 9.51 4.72
C THR A 287 -10.18 8.99 3.31
N ALA A 288 -9.94 7.70 3.03
CA ALA A 288 -10.24 7.12 1.71
C ALA A 288 -11.74 7.14 1.38
N VAL A 289 -12.60 6.80 2.34
CA VAL A 289 -14.06 6.89 2.19
C VAL A 289 -14.49 8.35 2.02
N LEU A 290 -13.97 9.25 2.84
CA LEU A 290 -14.30 10.67 2.79
C LEU A 290 -13.86 11.28 1.46
N ILE A 291 -12.69 10.93 0.94
CA ILE A 291 -12.22 11.31 -0.40
C ILE A 291 -13.16 10.76 -1.48
N GLY A 292 -13.55 9.50 -1.42
CA GLY A 292 -14.50 8.92 -2.38
C GLY A 292 -15.88 9.60 -2.35
N MET A 293 -16.30 10.09 -1.19
CA MET A 293 -17.62 10.71 -0.99
C MET A 293 -17.62 12.24 -1.20
N ILE A 294 -16.47 12.92 -1.04
CA ILE A 294 -16.35 14.39 -1.05
C ILE A 294 -15.51 14.92 -2.23
N TRP A 295 -14.57 14.13 -2.78
CA TRP A 295 -13.49 14.66 -3.64
C TRP A 295 -13.52 14.22 -5.10
N LEU A 296 -14.50 13.42 -5.54
CA LEU A 296 -14.76 13.37 -6.98
C LEU A 296 -15.46 14.67 -7.36
N PRO A 297 -14.89 15.47 -8.30
CA PRO A 297 -15.56 16.65 -8.83
C PRO A 297 -16.95 16.19 -9.27
N VAL A 298 -17.97 16.64 -8.54
CA VAL A 298 -19.35 16.30 -8.80
C VAL A 298 -19.65 17.04 -10.07
N ASP A 299 -19.49 16.31 -11.17
CA ASP A 299 -19.81 16.71 -12.53
C ASP A 299 -20.94 17.74 -12.50
N VAL A 300 -20.62 18.99 -12.82
CA VAL A 300 -21.56 20.12 -12.69
C VAL A 300 -22.82 19.92 -13.53
N LEU A 301 -22.76 19.02 -14.53
CA LEU A 301 -23.89 18.64 -15.37
C LEU A 301 -24.73 17.50 -14.78
N ALA A 302 -24.30 16.89 -13.67
CA ALA A 302 -25.06 15.79 -13.12
C ALA A 302 -26.39 16.28 -12.54
N SER A 303 -27.48 15.62 -12.94
CA SER A 303 -28.84 15.87 -12.48
C SER A 303 -28.90 16.04 -10.95
N PRO A 304 -29.38 17.18 -10.44
CA PRO A 304 -29.56 17.40 -9.00
C PRO A 304 -30.54 16.40 -8.37
N ARG A 305 -31.38 15.76 -9.19
CA ARG A 305 -32.43 14.83 -8.74
C ARG A 305 -31.87 13.46 -8.34
N ALA A 306 -30.66 13.10 -8.80
CA ALA A 306 -30.05 11.81 -8.50
C ALA A 306 -29.15 11.90 -7.25
N ASN A 307 -29.51 11.13 -6.21
CA ASN A 307 -28.70 10.99 -4.98
C ASN A 307 -27.43 10.14 -5.17
N TRP A 308 -27.23 9.57 -6.36
CA TRP A 308 -26.12 8.69 -6.71
C TRP A 308 -25.27 9.32 -7.82
N SER A 309 -23.97 9.01 -7.84
CA SER A 309 -23.12 9.32 -8.99
C SER A 309 -23.54 8.48 -10.20
N PRO A 310 -23.37 9.00 -11.43
CA PRO A 310 -23.61 8.23 -12.63
C PRO A 310 -22.64 7.05 -12.70
N TRP A 311 -23.11 5.96 -13.32
CA TRP A 311 -22.25 4.81 -13.58
C TRP A 311 -21.15 5.18 -14.58
N PRO A 312 -19.92 4.66 -14.39
CA PRO A 312 -18.94 4.67 -15.46
C PRO A 312 -19.52 4.02 -16.73
N THR A 313 -19.29 4.62 -17.90
CA THR A 313 -19.90 4.19 -19.17
C THR A 313 -19.62 2.73 -19.52
N TRP A 314 -18.42 2.26 -19.20
CA TRP A 314 -17.99 0.88 -19.41
C TRP A 314 -18.70 -0.11 -18.48
N THR A 315 -18.94 0.25 -17.21
CA THR A 315 -19.73 -0.58 -16.29
C THR A 315 -21.21 -0.59 -16.63
N ALA A 316 -21.76 0.55 -17.05
CA ALA A 316 -23.14 0.66 -17.51
C ALA A 316 -23.37 -0.22 -18.77
N GLY A 317 -22.43 -0.19 -19.72
CA GLY A 317 -22.47 -1.05 -20.91
C GLY A 317 -22.43 -2.54 -20.56
N ALA A 318 -21.51 -2.94 -19.68
CA ALA A 318 -21.44 -4.34 -19.23
C ALA A 318 -22.73 -4.81 -18.54
N LEU A 319 -23.31 -4.00 -17.66
CA LEU A 319 -24.59 -4.30 -16.99
C LEU A 319 -25.75 -4.39 -17.98
N HIS A 320 -25.80 -3.49 -18.97
CA HIS A 320 -26.77 -3.53 -20.05
C HIS A 320 -26.69 -4.84 -20.84
N ASP A 321 -25.48 -5.31 -21.15
CA ASP A 321 -25.26 -6.59 -21.84
C ASP A 321 -25.70 -7.80 -21.00
N PHE A 322 -25.65 -7.69 -19.65
CA PHE A 322 -26.21 -8.68 -18.72
C PHE A 322 -27.74 -8.55 -18.51
N GLY A 323 -28.41 -7.66 -19.22
CA GLY A 323 -29.86 -7.45 -19.14
C GLY A 323 -30.32 -6.53 -17.99
N PHE A 324 -29.39 -5.88 -17.30
CA PHE A 324 -29.71 -4.84 -16.32
C PHE A 324 -29.69 -3.48 -17.02
N SER A 325 -30.84 -2.80 -17.13
CA SER A 325 -30.89 -1.43 -17.65
C SER A 325 -30.50 -0.45 -16.55
N PRO A 326 -29.35 0.24 -16.64
CA PRO A 326 -28.93 1.22 -15.64
C PRO A 326 -29.66 2.57 -15.77
N ASN A 327 -30.71 2.67 -16.61
CA ASN A 327 -31.46 3.91 -16.87
C ASN A 327 -32.12 4.52 -15.62
N ASP A 328 -32.28 3.77 -14.53
CA ASP A 328 -32.74 4.31 -13.23
C ASP A 328 -31.68 5.19 -12.53
N PHE A 329 -30.45 5.21 -13.04
CA PHE A 329 -29.30 5.97 -12.54
C PHE A 329 -28.61 6.70 -13.71
N ASP A 330 -29.36 7.57 -14.40
CA ASP A 330 -28.99 8.44 -15.54
C ASP A 330 -27.70 8.04 -16.29
N VAL A 331 -27.89 7.32 -17.40
CA VAL A 331 -26.82 6.98 -18.35
C VAL A 331 -26.31 8.27 -19.00
N TYR A 332 -25.07 8.62 -18.64
CA TYR A 332 -24.36 9.82 -19.06
C TYR A 332 -24.05 9.80 -20.57
N SER A 333 -24.96 10.28 -21.40
CA SER A 333 -24.64 10.58 -22.81
C SER A 333 -24.08 12.01 -22.88
N ARG A 334 -22.77 12.15 -22.62
CA ARG A 334 -22.01 13.41 -22.64
C ARG A 334 -22.21 14.26 -23.90
N HIS A 335 -22.67 13.65 -25.00
CA HIS A 335 -22.96 14.33 -26.25
C HIS A 335 -24.36 14.94 -26.35
N THR A 336 -25.33 14.46 -25.57
CA THR A 336 -26.74 14.85 -25.78
C THR A 336 -27.02 16.18 -25.07
N GLU A 337 -26.64 16.31 -23.80
CA GLU A 337 -26.89 17.55 -23.03
C GLU A 337 -25.92 18.70 -23.37
N LEU A 338 -24.65 18.41 -23.67
CA LEU A 338 -23.71 19.46 -24.10
C LEU A 338 -24.11 20.03 -25.47
N HIS A 339 -24.65 19.19 -26.36
CA HIS A 339 -25.14 19.63 -27.66
C HIS A 339 -26.45 20.40 -27.52
N GLU A 340 -27.34 20.02 -26.60
CA GLU A 340 -28.55 20.81 -26.27
C GLU A 340 -28.23 22.18 -25.65
N LEU A 341 -27.28 22.24 -24.70
CA LEU A 341 -26.81 23.51 -24.11
C LEU A 341 -26.07 24.42 -25.12
N LEU A 342 -25.47 23.83 -26.17
CA LEU A 342 -24.86 24.56 -27.28
C LEU A 342 -25.88 24.95 -28.36
N ILE A 343 -26.95 24.17 -28.57
CA ILE A 343 -28.05 24.49 -29.51
C ILE A 343 -28.89 25.66 -29.00
N GLU A 344 -29.09 25.81 -27.68
CA GLU A 344 -29.74 27.01 -27.12
C GLU A 344 -28.97 28.32 -27.41
N ARG A 345 -27.71 28.25 -27.89
CA ARG A 345 -26.96 29.42 -28.35
C ARG A 345 -27.21 29.80 -29.82
N GLU A 346 -27.87 28.97 -30.61
CA GLU A 346 -28.30 29.41 -31.95
C GLU A 346 -29.57 30.26 -31.81
N PRO A 347 -29.56 31.56 -32.18
CA PRO A 347 -30.77 32.34 -32.19
C PRO A 347 -31.75 31.68 -33.16
N LEU A 348 -32.94 31.33 -32.67
CA LEU A 348 -34.06 30.81 -33.41
C LEU A 348 -34.22 31.55 -34.75
N THR A 349 -33.65 31.03 -35.83
CA THR A 349 -34.05 31.42 -37.17
C THR A 349 -35.43 30.83 -37.39
N VAL A 350 -36.43 31.67 -37.15
CA VAL A 350 -37.85 31.48 -37.42
C VAL A 350 -38.02 30.81 -38.78
N ARG A 351 -38.25 29.50 -38.79
CA ARG A 351 -38.69 28.77 -39.99
C ARG A 351 -40.20 28.66 -39.93
N ASN A 352 -40.87 29.71 -40.41
CA ASN A 352 -42.31 29.70 -40.70
C ASN A 352 -42.64 28.49 -41.59
N ARG A 353 -43.37 27.51 -41.05
CA ARG A 353 -44.16 26.54 -41.84
C ARG A 353 -45.64 26.90 -41.69
N PRO A 354 -46.39 27.11 -42.78
CA PRO A 354 -47.82 27.33 -42.69
C PRO A 354 -48.53 26.04 -42.30
N GLN A 355 -49.45 26.15 -41.33
CA GLN A 355 -50.43 25.12 -40.98
C GLN A 355 -51.35 24.86 -42.17
N GLN A 356 -51.31 23.65 -42.73
CA GLN A 356 -52.37 23.13 -43.58
C GLN A 356 -53.33 22.31 -42.72
N VAL A 357 -54.55 22.84 -42.57
CA VAL A 357 -55.73 22.15 -42.01
C VAL A 357 -56.33 21.29 -43.12
N PRO A 358 -56.61 19.99 -42.92
CA PRO A 358 -57.40 19.22 -43.88
C PRO A 358 -58.91 19.43 -43.64
N PRO A 359 -59.75 19.49 -44.69
CA PRO A 359 -61.19 19.58 -44.53
C PRO A 359 -61.76 18.23 -44.10
N ARG A 360 -62.78 18.28 -43.23
CA ARG A 360 -63.65 17.15 -42.91
C ARG A 360 -64.64 16.94 -44.06
N GLU A 361 -64.75 15.70 -44.52
CA GLU A 361 -66.00 15.13 -45.05
C GLU A 361 -66.45 14.00 -44.13
#